data_AF-A0A2V2U5A1-F1
#
_entry.id   AF-A0A2V2U5A1-F1
#
_cell.length_a   1.000
_cell.length_b   1.000
_cell.length_c   1.000
_cell.angle_alpha   90.00
_cell.angle_beta   90.00
_cell.angle_gamma   90.00
#
_symmetry.space_group_name_H-M   'P 1'
#
loop_
_entity.id
_entity.type
_entity.pdbx_description
1 polymer ?
#
loop_
_entity_poly.entity_id
_entity_poly.type
_entity_poly.pdbx_seq_one_letter_code
_entity_poly.pdbx_strand_id
1 'polypeptide(L)'
;MFISFFRGKLRHPFRLYANDDGDDCVLVCEAPIMKADVNSVLNSVVRWANKFKVREIRALADIPVGGILADSDRQPMILYSDGKTADDGGFIKNINKNNNEDINKNDINSNHLYAPRLVTGVAGGFLAACLSNRITCRGL
;
A
#
# COMPACT_ATOMS: atom_id res chain seq x y z
N MET A 1 2.53 -26.87 -1.15
CA MET A 1 1.36 -26.30 -1.83
C MET A 1 0.26 -26.11 -0.80
N PHE A 2 -0.22 -24.89 -0.60
CA PHE A 2 -1.26 -24.57 0.38
C PHE A 2 -2.60 -24.41 -0.34
N ILE A 3 -3.68 -24.85 0.30
CA ILE A 3 -5.06 -24.60 -0.15
C ILE A 3 -5.80 -23.95 1.02
N SER A 4 -6.50 -22.86 0.76
CA SER A 4 -7.32 -22.16 1.74
C SER A 4 -8.74 -22.74 1.69
N PHE A 5 -9.28 -23.10 2.86
CA PHE A 5 -10.67 -23.49 3.00
C PHE A 5 -11.40 -22.43 3.81
N PHE A 6 -12.25 -21.65 3.15
CA PHE A 6 -12.97 -20.55 3.79
C PHE A 6 -14.44 -20.61 3.39
N ARG A 7 -15.34 -20.56 4.39
CA ARG A 7 -16.81 -20.59 4.20
C ARG A 7 -17.27 -21.74 3.29
N GLY A 8 -16.71 -22.93 3.47
CA GLY A 8 -17.12 -24.12 2.71
C GLY A 8 -16.52 -24.24 1.31
N LYS A 9 -15.63 -23.33 0.89
CA LYS A 9 -15.02 -23.34 -0.45
C LYS A 9 -13.51 -23.49 -0.38
N LEU A 10 -12.98 -24.42 -1.20
CA LEU A 10 -11.55 -24.55 -1.47
C LEU A 10 -11.12 -23.46 -2.46
N ARG A 11 -10.05 -22.75 -2.13
CA ARG A 11 -9.48 -21.72 -3.00
C ARG A 11 -7.96 -21.69 -2.91
N HIS A 12 -7.32 -21.38 -4.03
CA HIS A 12 -5.87 -21.15 -4.07
C HIS A 12 -5.54 -19.92 -3.20
N PRO A 13 -4.49 -19.94 -2.36
CA PRO A 13 -4.19 -18.84 -1.42
C PRO A 13 -3.77 -17.54 -2.11
N PHE A 14 -3.26 -17.62 -3.33
CA PHE A 14 -2.84 -16.47 -4.14
C PHE A 14 -3.79 -16.29 -5.31
N ARG A 15 -4.49 -15.16 -5.40
CA ARG A 15 -5.55 -14.93 -6.39
C ARG A 15 -5.51 -13.51 -6.92
N LEU A 16 -5.74 -13.38 -8.22
CA LEU A 16 -5.91 -12.11 -8.90
C LEU A 16 -7.38 -11.99 -9.31
N TYR A 17 -8.00 -10.90 -8.91
CA TYR A 17 -9.32 -10.49 -9.35
C TYR A 17 -9.17 -9.27 -10.25
N ALA A 18 -10.10 -9.11 -11.18
CA ALA A 18 -10.27 -7.90 -11.96
C ALA A 18 -11.74 -7.50 -11.91
N ASN A 19 -12.03 -6.22 -12.08
CA ASN A 19 -13.39 -5.77 -12.41
C ASN A 19 -13.79 -6.22 -13.81
N ASP A 20 -15.06 -5.99 -14.18
CA ASP A 20 -15.61 -6.42 -15.46
C ASP A 20 -14.88 -5.78 -16.66
N ASP A 21 -14.41 -4.55 -16.51
CA ASP A 21 -13.66 -3.80 -17.53
C ASP A 21 -12.18 -4.21 -17.64
N GLY A 22 -11.65 -4.91 -16.61
CA GLY A 22 -10.28 -5.41 -16.57
C GLY A 22 -9.20 -4.36 -16.30
N ASP A 23 -9.56 -3.13 -15.91
CA ASP A 23 -8.63 -2.02 -15.65
C ASP A 23 -8.25 -1.89 -14.16
N ASP A 24 -9.10 -2.38 -13.25
CA ASP A 24 -8.84 -2.46 -11.82
C ASP A 24 -8.63 -3.91 -11.39
N CYS A 25 -7.45 -4.18 -10.83
CA CYS A 25 -7.06 -5.52 -10.38
C CYS A 25 -6.73 -5.55 -8.89
N VAL A 26 -7.14 -6.63 -8.22
CA VAL A 26 -6.82 -6.89 -6.80
C VAL A 26 -6.11 -8.23 -6.67
N LEU A 27 -4.89 -8.18 -6.15
CA LEU A 27 -4.12 -9.37 -5.83
C LEU A 27 -4.23 -9.69 -4.34
N VAL A 28 -4.74 -10.86 -4.00
CA VAL A 28 -4.97 -11.32 -2.62
C VAL A 28 -4.08 -12.52 -2.31
N CYS A 29 -3.38 -12.46 -1.18
CA CYS A 29 -2.60 -13.56 -0.63
C CYS A 29 -3.08 -13.91 0.78
N GLU A 30 -3.62 -15.11 0.97
CA GLU A 30 -4.18 -15.57 2.26
C GLU A 30 -3.23 -16.44 3.09
N ALA A 31 -2.09 -16.81 2.52
CA ALA A 31 -1.06 -17.57 3.21
C ALA A 31 0.22 -16.73 3.28
N PRO A 32 1.01 -16.83 4.37
CA PRO A 32 2.29 -16.16 4.45
C PRO A 32 3.23 -16.68 3.36
N ILE A 33 3.95 -15.76 2.72
CA ILE A 33 4.98 -16.10 1.73
C ILE A 33 6.30 -16.25 2.48
N MET A 34 6.99 -17.37 2.29
CA MET A 34 8.30 -17.60 2.92
C MET A 34 9.33 -16.58 2.41
N LYS A 35 10.16 -16.05 3.31
CA LYS A 35 11.14 -14.99 3.01
C LYS A 35 12.05 -15.32 1.82
N ALA A 36 12.44 -16.59 1.66
CA ALA A 36 13.28 -17.05 0.55
C ALA A 36 12.61 -16.85 -0.82
N ASP A 37 11.27 -16.96 -0.87
CA ASP A 37 10.50 -16.97 -2.11
C ASP A 37 9.79 -15.64 -2.39
N VAL A 38 9.69 -14.76 -1.39
CA VAL A 38 9.03 -13.43 -1.52
C VAL A 38 9.51 -12.69 -2.77
N ASN A 39 10.82 -12.61 -2.99
CA ASN A 39 11.37 -11.89 -4.15
C ASN A 39 10.92 -12.52 -5.48
N SER A 40 10.86 -13.85 -5.57
CA SER A 40 10.44 -14.55 -6.79
C SER A 40 8.96 -14.29 -7.10
N VAL A 41 8.11 -14.35 -6.06
CA VAL A 41 6.68 -14.05 -6.19
C VAL A 41 6.48 -12.60 -6.61
N LEU A 42 7.13 -11.65 -5.93
CA LEU A 42 6.96 -10.22 -6.23
C LEU A 42 7.49 -9.85 -7.61
N ASN A 43 8.62 -10.40 -8.02
CA ASN A 43 9.13 -10.21 -9.38
C ASN A 43 8.16 -10.76 -10.43
N SER A 44 7.50 -11.89 -10.15
CA SER A 44 6.50 -12.45 -11.06
C SER A 44 5.30 -11.52 -11.21
N VAL A 45 4.83 -10.93 -10.12
CA VAL A 45 3.74 -9.94 -10.13
C VAL A 45 4.15 -8.67 -10.87
N VAL A 46 5.35 -8.14 -10.62
CA VAL A 46 5.85 -6.93 -11.31
C VAL A 46 6.06 -7.19 -12.81
N ARG A 47 6.55 -8.38 -13.20
CA ARG A 47 6.64 -8.79 -14.60
C ARG A 47 5.27 -8.87 -15.26
N TRP A 48 4.28 -9.43 -14.57
CA TRP A 48 2.90 -9.44 -15.03
C TRP A 48 2.39 -8.00 -15.22
N ALA A 49 2.56 -7.13 -14.23
CA ALA A 49 2.13 -5.74 -14.30
C ALA A 49 2.78 -4.97 -15.47
N ASN A 50 4.08 -5.17 -15.69
CA ASN A 50 4.80 -4.60 -16.83
C ASN A 50 4.31 -5.12 -18.19
N LYS A 51 3.98 -6.41 -18.28
CA LYS A 51 3.42 -7.02 -19.49
C LYS A 51 2.08 -6.40 -19.86
N PHE A 52 1.23 -6.14 -18.86
CA PHE A 52 -0.10 -5.57 -19.03
C PHE A 52 -0.14 -4.04 -18.92
N LYS A 53 1.03 -3.37 -18.85
CA LYS A 53 1.14 -1.89 -18.79
C LYS A 53 0.30 -1.27 -17.67
N VAL A 54 0.29 -1.91 -16.51
CA VAL A 54 -0.39 -1.39 -15.32
C VAL A 54 0.13 0.01 -15.00
N ARG A 55 -0.79 0.95 -14.86
CA ARG A 55 -0.49 2.37 -14.63
C ARG A 55 0.05 2.63 -13.23
N GLU A 56 -0.56 2.00 -12.23
CA GLU A 56 -0.23 2.22 -10.82
C GLU A 56 -0.45 0.94 -10.03
N ILE A 57 0.45 0.68 -9.08
CA ILE A 57 0.35 -0.41 -8.12
C ILE A 57 0.16 0.16 -6.72
N ARG A 58 -0.89 -0.30 -6.02
CA ARG A 58 -1.15 0.10 -4.62
C ARG A 58 -0.95 -1.11 -3.71
N ALA A 59 -0.04 -0.99 -2.76
CA ALA A 59 0.20 -2.00 -1.73
C ALA A 59 -0.52 -1.57 -0.45
N LEU A 60 -1.45 -2.40 0.04
CA LEU A 60 -2.10 -2.22 1.33
C LEU A 60 -1.30 -2.98 2.39
N ALA A 61 -0.93 -2.30 3.46
CA ALA A 61 -0.22 -2.88 4.59
C ALA A 61 -0.82 -2.41 5.91
N ASP A 62 -0.87 -3.31 6.88
CA ASP A 62 -1.28 -2.96 8.23
C ASP A 62 -0.06 -2.57 9.06
N ILE A 63 -0.20 -1.52 9.87
CA ILE A 63 0.74 -1.20 10.94
C ILE A 63 0.12 -1.63 12.27
N PRO A 64 0.76 -2.53 13.03
CA PRO A 64 0.28 -2.86 14.36
C PRO A 64 0.39 -1.61 15.25
N VAL A 65 -0.73 -1.25 15.87
CA VAL A 65 -0.83 -0.17 16.86
C VAL A 65 -0.95 -0.78 18.25
N GLY A 66 -0.42 -0.09 19.26
CA GLY A 66 -0.56 -0.52 20.65
C GLY A 66 -1.99 -0.30 21.14
N GLY A 67 -2.63 -1.36 21.64
CA GLY A 67 -4.00 -1.31 22.18
C GLY A 67 -5.10 -1.61 21.16
N ILE A 68 -6.35 -1.47 21.59
CA ILE A 68 -7.54 -1.64 20.74
C ILE A 68 -8.00 -0.25 20.35
N LEU A 69 -7.97 0.06 19.04
CA LEU A 69 -8.61 1.26 18.52
C LEU A 69 -10.09 0.98 18.27
N ALA A 70 -10.95 1.95 18.58
CA ALA A 70 -12.33 1.93 18.09
C ALA A 70 -12.31 2.13 16.57
N ASP A 71 -13.33 1.61 15.88
CA ASP A 71 -13.38 1.71 14.41
C ASP A 71 -13.48 3.17 13.92
N SER A 72 -14.03 4.07 14.74
CA SER A 72 -14.04 5.53 14.50
C SER A 72 -12.65 6.16 14.44
N ASP A 73 -11.67 5.52 15.08
CA ASP A 73 -10.33 6.07 15.28
C ASP A 73 -9.33 5.47 14.28
N ARG A 74 -9.76 4.49 13.46
CA ARG A 74 -8.96 3.92 12.38
C ARG A 74 -8.91 4.89 11.21
N GLN A 75 -7.75 5.47 10.95
CA GLN A 75 -7.53 6.33 9.80
C GLN A 75 -6.62 5.66 8.77
N PRO A 76 -6.92 5.78 7.47
CA PRO A 76 -6.00 5.34 6.42
C PRO A 76 -4.73 6.18 6.47
N MET A 77 -3.61 5.54 6.20
CA MET A 77 -2.30 6.15 6.23
C MET A 77 -1.63 6.02 4.87
N ILE A 78 -0.73 6.93 4.53
CA ILE A 78 0.15 6.77 3.37
C ILE A 78 1.55 6.48 3.90
N LEU A 79 2.03 5.28 3.63
CA LEU A 79 3.36 4.82 4.04
C LEU A 79 4.43 5.22 3.05
N TYR A 80 4.08 5.26 1.77
CA TYR A 80 4.98 5.57 0.68
C TYR A 80 4.23 6.12 -0.53
N SER A 81 4.84 7.08 -1.22
CA SER A 81 4.42 7.52 -2.54
C SER A 81 5.65 7.88 -3.37
N ASP A 82 5.59 7.67 -4.69
CA ASP A 82 6.69 7.92 -5.62
C ASP A 82 6.97 9.42 -5.89
N GLY A 83 6.37 10.31 -5.09
CA GLY A 83 6.59 11.75 -5.10
C GLY A 83 5.83 12.51 -6.18
N LYS A 84 5.28 11.85 -7.22
CA LYS A 84 4.52 12.55 -8.28
C LYS A 84 3.04 12.70 -8.00
N THR A 85 2.50 11.88 -7.09
CA THR A 85 1.05 11.77 -6.90
C THR A 85 0.59 11.88 -5.44
N ALA A 86 1.53 11.95 -4.50
CA ALA A 86 1.26 12.25 -3.10
C ALA A 86 0.73 13.68 -2.91
N ASP A 87 1.17 14.58 -3.80
CA ASP A 87 0.84 16.00 -3.81
C ASP A 87 -0.58 16.23 -4.38
N ASP A 88 -0.95 15.51 -5.45
CA ASP A 88 -2.27 15.64 -6.11
C ASP A 88 -3.44 15.13 -5.26
N GLY A 89 -3.18 14.19 -4.34
CA GLY A 89 -4.19 13.66 -3.41
C GLY A 89 -4.42 14.52 -2.16
N GLY A 90 -3.66 15.60 -1.96
CA GLY A 90 -3.78 16.47 -0.79
C GLY A 90 -3.32 15.85 0.53
N PHE A 91 -2.61 14.71 0.49
CA PHE A 91 -2.18 13.99 1.69
C PHE A 91 -0.78 14.38 2.18
N ILE A 92 0.04 15.00 1.32
CA ILE A 92 1.28 15.67 1.74
C ILE A 92 1.02 17.18 1.73
N LYS A 93 0.71 17.77 2.91
CA LYS A 93 0.77 19.22 3.04
C LYS A 93 2.24 19.63 3.12
N ASN A 94 2.68 20.44 2.15
CA ASN A 94 3.94 21.17 2.19
C ASN A 94 4.10 21.84 3.56
N ILE A 95 5.06 21.37 4.37
CA ILE A 95 5.61 22.15 5.48
C ILE A 95 6.53 23.20 4.84
N ASN A 96 5.95 24.19 4.16
CA ASN A 96 6.67 25.41 3.81
C ASN A 96 6.04 26.57 4.57
N LYS A 97 6.82 27.00 5.57
CA LYS A 97 6.70 28.24 6.36
C LYS A 97 6.23 29.41 5.50
N ASN A 98 5.32 30.20 6.05
CA ASN A 98 5.48 31.65 6.05
C ASN A 98 5.20 32.18 7.46
N ASN A 99 6.11 33.05 7.90
CA ASN A 99 6.07 33.73 9.18
C ASN A 99 4.89 34.69 9.24
N ASN A 100 4.35 34.86 10.46
CA ASN A 100 3.34 35.83 10.87
C ASN A 100 1.93 35.58 10.33
N GLU A 101 1.08 34.99 11.18
CA GLU A 101 -0.21 35.55 11.62
C GLU A 101 -0.85 34.60 12.64
N ASP A 102 -1.55 35.18 13.60
CA ASP A 102 -2.01 34.56 14.84
C ASP A 102 -2.77 33.24 14.64
N ILE A 103 -2.15 32.13 15.07
CA ILE A 103 -2.77 30.81 15.05
C ILE A 103 -3.71 30.71 16.25
N ASN A 104 -4.99 30.96 16.02
CA ASN A 104 -6.05 30.35 16.82
C ASN A 104 -5.88 28.82 16.75
N LYS A 105 -5.38 28.24 17.85
CA LYS A 105 -5.49 26.80 18.11
C LYS A 105 -6.97 26.44 18.03
N ASN A 106 -7.43 25.82 16.94
CA ASN A 106 -8.58 24.91 16.98
C ASN A 106 -8.84 24.10 15.70
N ASP A 107 -8.19 24.35 14.55
CA ASP A 107 -8.46 23.57 13.33
C ASP A 107 -7.19 23.05 12.65
N ILE A 108 -6.54 22.06 13.27
CA ILE A 108 -5.55 21.24 12.55
C ILE A 108 -5.90 19.77 12.80
N ASN A 109 -6.88 19.26 12.06
CA ASN A 109 -6.95 17.83 11.77
C ASN A 109 -5.74 17.49 10.90
N SER A 110 -4.60 17.32 11.56
CA SER A 110 -3.36 16.89 10.94
C SER A 110 -3.55 15.44 10.52
N ASN A 111 -3.81 15.19 9.23
CA ASN A 111 -3.58 13.87 8.64
C ASN A 111 -2.14 13.49 9.00
N HIS A 112 -2.00 12.58 9.96
CA HIS A 112 -0.75 12.31 10.64
C HIS A 112 0.14 11.55 9.65
N LEU A 113 1.06 12.27 9.00
CA LEU A 113 2.06 11.69 8.12
C LEU A 113 3.01 10.87 8.99
N TYR A 114 2.70 9.60 9.19
CA TYR A 114 3.64 8.65 9.76
C TYR A 114 4.45 8.11 8.59
N ALA A 115 5.64 8.66 8.42
CA ALA A 115 6.60 8.17 7.46
C ALA A 115 7.45 7.10 8.17
N PRO A 116 7.10 5.81 8.11
CA PRO A 116 7.98 4.79 8.66
C PRO A 116 9.33 4.90 7.93
N ARG A 117 10.43 4.89 8.70
CA ARG A 117 11.77 4.90 8.11
C ARG A 117 12.05 3.66 7.26
N LEU A 118 11.30 2.58 7.48
CA LEU A 118 11.42 1.31 6.81
C LEU A 118 10.05 0.62 6.69
N VAL A 119 9.70 0.20 5.47
CA VAL A 119 8.59 -0.72 5.21
C VAL A 119 9.17 -2.11 4.96
N THR A 120 8.68 -3.13 5.67
CA THR A 120 9.21 -4.51 5.58
C THR A 120 8.16 -5.48 5.03
N GLY A 121 8.52 -6.76 4.92
CA GLY A 121 7.62 -7.81 4.48
C GLY A 121 7.28 -7.71 2.98
N VAL A 122 6.11 -8.24 2.63
CA VAL A 122 5.64 -8.30 1.25
C VAL A 122 5.43 -6.90 0.68
N ALA A 123 4.81 -5.99 1.44
CA ALA A 123 4.58 -4.61 1.01
C ALA A 123 5.90 -3.88 0.71
N GLY A 124 6.89 -3.94 1.61
CA GLY A 124 8.19 -3.32 1.41
C GLY A 124 8.95 -3.91 0.22
N GLY A 125 8.96 -5.24 0.09
CA GLY A 125 9.56 -5.91 -1.07
C GLY A 125 8.87 -5.53 -2.38
N PHE A 126 7.55 -5.34 -2.36
CA PHE A 126 6.76 -5.03 -3.55
C PHE A 126 7.04 -3.61 -4.02
N LEU A 127 7.03 -2.64 -3.11
CA LEU A 127 7.40 -1.26 -3.38
C LEU A 127 8.84 -1.16 -3.94
N ALA A 128 9.79 -1.91 -3.36
CA ALA A 128 11.16 -1.96 -3.86
C ALA A 128 11.24 -2.55 -5.29
N ALA A 129 10.48 -3.60 -5.56
CA ALA A 129 10.43 -4.21 -6.89
C ALA A 129 9.80 -3.27 -7.94
N CYS A 130 8.73 -2.56 -7.59
CA CYS A 130 8.10 -1.53 -8.44
C CYS A 130 9.08 -0.40 -8.76
N LEU A 131 9.78 0.13 -7.75
CA LEU A 131 10.78 1.17 -7.90
C LEU A 131 11.91 0.74 -8.85
N SER A 132 12.42 -0.48 -8.68
CA SER A 132 13.47 -1.03 -9.56
C SER A 132 13.00 -1.21 -11.02
N ASN A 133 11.70 -1.38 -11.24
CA ASN A 133 11.11 -1.59 -12.56
C ASN A 133 10.45 -0.33 -13.14
N ARG A 134 10.58 0.83 -12.47
CA ARG A 134 9.99 2.12 -12.87
C ARG A 134 8.46 2.08 -13.05
N ILE A 135 7.78 1.32 -12.18
CA ILE A 135 6.32 1.32 -12.09
C ILE A 135 5.91 2.27 -10.96
N THR A 136 4.98 3.17 -11.23
CA THR A 136 4.38 4.04 -10.20
C THR A 136 3.70 3.18 -9.15
N CYS A 137 4.07 3.39 -7.89
CA CYS A 137 3.49 2.64 -6.78
C CYS A 137 3.27 3.48 -5.53
N ARG A 138 2.25 3.11 -4.75
CA ARG A 138 1.96 3.69 -3.43
C ARG A 138 1.79 2.62 -2.38
N GLY A 139 2.27 2.90 -1.18
CA GLY A 139 2.02 2.11 0.02
C GLY A 139 1.01 2.82 0.90
N LEU A 140 -0.06 2.12 1.25
CA LEU A 140 -1.12 2.55 2.16
C LEU A 140 -1.10 1.67 3.40
#